data_AF-A0A835GJ53-F1
#
_entry.id   AF-A0A835GJ53-F1
#
_cell.length_a   1.000
_cell.length_b   1.000
_cell.length_c   1.000
_cell.angle_alpha   90.00
_cell.angle_beta   90.00
_cell.angle_gamma   90.00
#
_symmetry.space_group_name_H-M   'P 1'
#
loop_
_entity.id
_entity.type
_entity.pdbx_description
1 polymer ?
#
loop_
_entity_poly.entity_id
_entity_poly.type
_entity_poly.pdbx_seq_one_letter_code
_entity_poly.pdbx_strand_id
1 'polypeptide(L)'
;MANDAFSRITQQVIALAAKHRGGSLRVSYKPAYHPNNIILRYVVSSSTHKTNEKLINAAYTLSDAALQRVSDIRDLGLQLDSRLNFHDHVTAICKKANKMLGFVMRTSSEFNNLGVATVLYNAYIRSKLEYGGIVWAPSEEKYNIMLERVQRKFARWLYKKRYGYYPYLYPSSFVAGMVDLETLKFRRVVQTIVHYLSIVHHKVDNPTVLGMVRLLVPKRLAWNEQGTVAPRRRPRLLWWPQTRTNYALHAPTVRALGLIEDMIARDNDIDIFADHFKMLCAKTETFVNNYLIFSLQDGGLKGGPGLSKLDTSELARYIHELYGHHRRHSTGSSGPQN
;
A
#
# COMPACT_ATOMS: atom_id res chain seq x y z
N MET A 1 17.48 3.45 0.03
CA MET A 1 17.01 4.84 0.29
C MET A 1 15.48 4.97 0.26
N ALA A 2 14.77 4.53 -0.78
CA ALA A 2 13.30 4.60 -0.81
C ALA A 2 12.65 3.84 0.37
N ASN A 3 13.02 2.59 0.64
CA ASN A 3 12.43 1.78 1.72
C ASN A 3 12.55 2.40 3.12
N ASP A 4 13.65 3.10 3.41
CA ASP A 4 13.85 3.82 4.69
C ASP A 4 12.95 5.08 4.76
N ALA A 5 12.79 5.78 3.64
CA ALA A 5 11.90 6.94 3.49
C ALA A 5 10.41 6.55 3.64
N PHE A 6 10.00 5.44 3.02
CA PHE A 6 8.67 4.84 3.14
C PHE A 6 8.39 4.32 4.56
N SER A 7 9.38 3.68 5.18
CA SER A 7 9.36 3.27 6.58
C SER A 7 9.10 4.47 7.50
N ARG A 8 9.79 5.59 7.30
CA ARG A 8 9.64 6.82 8.09
C ARG A 8 8.28 7.49 7.95
N ILE A 9 7.72 7.62 6.74
CA ILE A 9 6.36 8.18 6.56
C ILE A 9 5.31 7.25 7.18
N THR A 10 5.46 5.95 6.99
CA THR A 10 4.56 4.96 7.60
C THR A 10 4.64 5.07 9.12
N GLN A 11 5.85 5.16 9.69
CA GLN A 11 6.08 5.40 11.11
C GLN A 11 5.46 6.71 11.61
N GLN A 12 5.56 7.81 10.86
CA GLN A 12 4.97 9.10 11.21
C GLN A 12 3.44 9.05 11.19
N VAL A 13 2.84 8.51 10.11
CA VAL A 13 1.39 8.33 9.98
C VAL A 13 0.85 7.38 11.06
N ILE A 14 1.58 6.32 11.40
CA ILE A 14 1.15 5.39 12.46
C ILE A 14 1.36 5.97 13.85
N ALA A 15 2.46 6.68 14.12
CA ALA A 15 2.67 7.40 15.39
C ALA A 15 1.56 8.43 15.62
N LEU A 16 1.09 9.08 14.55
CA LEU A 16 -0.05 9.98 14.58
C LEU A 16 -1.37 9.26 14.82
N ALA A 17 -1.61 8.16 14.11
CA ALA A 17 -2.78 7.30 14.34
C ALA A 17 -2.79 6.68 15.76
N ALA A 18 -1.63 6.50 16.38
CA ALA A 18 -1.47 6.02 17.74
C ALA A 18 -1.69 7.12 18.80
N LYS A 19 -1.28 8.37 18.52
CA LYS A 19 -1.57 9.55 19.37
C LYS A 19 -3.06 9.88 19.41
N HIS A 20 -3.80 9.62 18.32
CA HIS A 20 -5.26 9.63 18.28
C HIS A 20 -5.95 8.63 19.25
N ARG A 21 -5.20 7.70 19.89
CA ARG A 21 -5.74 6.68 20.81
C ARG A 21 -5.77 7.08 22.29
N GLY A 22 -5.37 8.31 22.66
CA GLY A 22 -5.24 8.67 24.08
C GLY A 22 -4.22 7.82 24.86
N GLY A 23 -3.37 7.06 24.15
CA GLY A 23 -2.31 6.25 24.74
C GLY A 23 -0.98 6.98 24.61
N SER A 24 -0.26 7.09 25.72
CA SER A 24 1.12 7.60 25.74
C SER A 24 2.06 6.58 25.11
N LEU A 25 2.26 6.69 23.79
CA LEU A 25 3.36 6.00 23.10
C LEU A 25 4.59 6.91 23.13
N ARG A 26 5.48 6.68 24.10
CA ARG A 26 6.86 7.16 24.04
C ARG A 26 7.60 6.38 22.97
N VAL A 27 7.59 6.88 21.74
CA VAL A 27 8.52 6.43 20.70
C VAL A 27 9.88 7.01 21.03
N SER A 28 10.71 6.24 21.74
CA SER A 28 12.10 6.62 22.00
C SER A 28 12.94 6.28 20.76
N TYR A 29 13.21 7.28 19.93
CA TYR A 29 14.09 7.12 18.77
C TYR A 29 15.48 7.66 19.11
N LYS A 30 16.50 6.79 19.14
CA LYS A 30 17.91 7.22 19.24
C LYS A 30 18.27 7.98 17.95
N PRO A 31 18.70 9.25 18.03
CA PRO A 31 19.06 10.02 16.84
C PRO A 31 20.42 9.56 16.31
N ALA A 32 20.45 8.98 15.11
CA ALA A 32 21.68 8.96 14.30
C ALA A 32 21.70 10.24 13.47
N TYR A 33 22.55 11.19 13.87
CA TYR A 33 22.81 12.42 13.13
C TYR A 33 23.61 12.08 11.87
N HIS A 34 23.05 12.37 10.69
CA HIS A 34 23.83 12.46 9.46
C HIS A 34 23.84 13.93 9.02
N PRO A 35 25.01 14.57 8.83
CA PRO A 35 25.14 16.02 8.71
C PRO A 35 24.39 16.68 7.53
N ASN A 36 23.91 15.89 6.56
CA ASN A 36 23.27 16.40 5.34
C ASN A 36 21.79 15.99 5.20
N ASN A 37 21.20 15.30 6.17
CA ASN A 37 19.79 14.92 6.14
C ASN A 37 19.08 15.52 7.35
N ILE A 38 18.45 16.69 7.13
CA ILE A 38 17.56 17.32 8.10
C ILE A 38 16.37 16.36 8.30
N ILE A 39 16.44 15.55 9.36
CA ILE A 39 15.32 14.72 9.80
C ILE A 39 14.30 15.70 10.37
N LEU A 40 13.35 16.13 9.54
CA LEU A 40 12.19 16.91 9.97
C LEU A 40 11.37 16.03 10.92
N ARG A 41 11.63 16.19 12.22
CA ARG A 41 10.79 15.67 13.30
C ARG A 41 9.53 16.53 13.30
N TYR A 42 8.52 16.12 12.53
CA TYR A 42 7.21 16.78 12.59
C TYR A 42 6.55 16.47 13.93
N VAL A 43 6.44 17.49 14.79
CA VAL A 43 5.50 17.45 15.92
C VAL A 43 4.13 17.75 15.35
N VAL A 44 3.47 16.75 14.77
CA VAL A 44 2.05 16.89 14.43
C VAL A 44 1.26 16.65 15.72
N SER A 45 0.70 17.73 16.27
CA SER A 45 -0.33 17.66 17.30
C SER A 45 -1.65 17.33 16.61
N SER A 46 -2.05 16.06 16.57
CA SER A 46 -3.39 15.72 16.11
C SER A 46 -4.38 15.88 17.26
N SER A 47 -5.37 16.77 17.07
CA SER A 47 -6.55 16.87 17.94
C SER A 47 -7.60 15.91 17.42
N THR A 48 -7.95 14.88 18.20
CA THR A 48 -9.18 14.10 17.99
C THR A 48 -10.40 15.00 18.17
N HIS A 49 -11.35 14.99 17.23
CA HIS A 49 -12.65 15.65 17.42
C HIS A 49 -13.42 14.98 18.57
N LYS A 50 -13.32 15.56 19.77
CA LYS A 50 -14.37 15.73 20.80
C LYS A 50 -13.88 16.34 22.12
N THR A 51 -12.64 16.80 22.20
CA THR A 51 -12.27 17.82 23.18
C THR A 51 -11.93 19.10 22.42
N ASN A 52 -12.52 20.20 22.87
CA ASN A 52 -12.15 21.59 22.57
C ASN A 52 -10.72 21.88 23.06
N GLU A 53 -9.77 20.98 22.79
CA GLU A 53 -8.38 21.19 23.16
C GLU A 53 -7.78 22.18 22.17
N LYS A 54 -7.57 23.39 22.69
CA LYS A 54 -6.93 24.52 22.01
C LYS A 54 -5.77 24.02 21.16
N LEU A 55 -5.78 24.39 19.88
CA LEU A 55 -4.62 24.30 19.01
C LEU A 55 -3.39 24.79 19.79
N ILE A 56 -2.35 23.95 19.92
CA ILE A 56 -1.13 24.35 20.62
C ILE A 56 -0.48 25.47 19.79
N ASN A 57 -0.75 26.71 20.19
CA ASN A 57 -0.22 27.91 19.54
C ASN A 57 1.14 28.25 20.17
N ALA A 58 2.11 27.38 19.95
CA ALA A 58 3.51 27.59 20.32
C ALA A 58 4.31 28.00 19.07
N ALA A 59 5.18 29.00 19.24
CA ALA A 59 6.23 29.31 18.28
C ALA A 59 7.38 28.32 18.49
N TYR A 60 7.67 27.51 17.47
CA TYR A 60 8.81 26.60 17.49
C TYR A 60 9.99 27.30 16.83
N THR A 61 11.18 27.22 17.43
CA THR A 61 12.42 27.71 16.82
C THR A 61 13.32 26.54 16.47
N LEU A 62 14.05 26.65 15.36
CA LEU A 62 15.10 25.74 14.94
C LEU A 62 16.37 26.57 14.71
N SER A 63 17.42 26.31 15.48
CA SER A 63 18.66 27.11 15.43
C SER A 63 18.39 28.61 15.51
N ASP A 64 17.57 29.00 16.51
CA ASP A 64 17.12 30.37 16.77
C ASP A 64 16.26 31.03 15.67
N ALA A 65 15.90 30.31 14.60
CA ALA A 65 14.96 30.76 13.58
C ALA A 65 13.54 30.24 13.86
N ALA A 66 12.54 31.14 13.86
CA ALA A 66 11.15 30.76 14.04
C ALA A 66 10.64 29.92 12.85
N LEU A 67 10.10 28.74 13.14
CA LEU A 67 9.50 27.86 12.15
C LEU A 67 8.11 28.38 11.77
N GLN A 68 7.90 28.55 10.47
CA GLN A 68 6.60 28.91 9.93
C GLN A 68 5.61 27.75 10.09
N ARG A 69 4.44 28.04 10.64
CA ARG A 69 3.32 27.09 10.65
C ARG A 69 2.69 27.04 9.27
N VAL A 70 2.59 25.84 8.71
CA VAL A 70 1.96 25.58 7.41
C VAL A 70 0.79 24.60 7.56
N SER A 71 -0.21 24.73 6.68
CA SER A 71 -1.39 23.85 6.62
C SER A 71 -1.14 22.55 5.85
N ASP A 72 -0.12 22.54 5.01
CA ASP A 72 0.20 21.44 4.11
C ASP A 72 1.71 21.41 3.86
N ILE A 73 2.23 20.21 3.65
CA ILE A 73 3.63 19.98 3.37
C ILE A 73 3.79 18.89 2.32
N ARG A 74 4.85 19.02 1.52
CA ARG A 74 5.27 17.96 0.61
C ARG A 74 6.52 17.29 1.15
N ASP A 75 6.44 15.98 1.33
CA ASP A 75 7.57 15.16 1.76
C ASP A 75 7.64 13.88 0.92
N LEU A 76 8.83 13.57 0.40
CA LEU A 76 9.09 12.44 -0.50
C LEU A 76 8.07 12.30 -1.65
N GLY A 77 7.56 13.43 -2.15
CA GLY A 77 6.56 13.46 -3.23
C GLY A 77 5.11 13.22 -2.79
N LEU A 78 4.86 12.95 -1.50
CA LEU A 78 3.54 12.92 -0.89
C LEU A 78 3.15 14.29 -0.36
N GLN A 79 1.87 14.65 -0.50
CA GLN A 79 1.31 15.87 0.07
C GLN A 79 0.50 15.50 1.31
N LEU A 80 0.88 16.08 2.44
CA LEU A 80 0.27 15.86 3.74
C LEU A 80 -0.39 17.16 4.18
N ASP A 81 -1.69 17.12 4.49
CA ASP A 81 -2.40 18.25 5.07
C ASP A 81 -2.43 18.18 6.61
N SER A 82 -2.84 19.26 7.26
CA SER A 82 -2.93 19.35 8.73
C SER A 82 -3.96 18.39 9.32
N ARG A 83 -4.86 17.84 8.50
CA ARG A 83 -5.87 16.83 8.87
C ARG A 83 -5.35 15.40 8.65
N LEU A 84 -4.14 15.26 8.11
CA LEU A 84 -3.50 14.00 7.71
C LEU A 84 -4.35 13.15 6.77
N ASN A 85 -5.22 13.77 5.97
CA ASN A 85 -5.88 13.08 4.87
C ASN A 85 -5.07 13.26 3.58
N PHE A 86 -5.29 12.37 2.62
CA PHE A 86 -4.59 12.39 1.34
C PHE A 86 -5.47 12.89 0.20
N HIS A 87 -6.54 13.63 0.50
CA HIS A 87 -7.53 14.04 -0.50
C HIS A 87 -6.90 14.93 -1.58
N ASP A 88 -6.20 15.98 -1.15
CA ASP A 88 -5.51 16.90 -2.04
C ASP A 88 -4.38 16.19 -2.80
N HIS A 89 -3.68 15.29 -2.13
CA HIS A 89 -2.68 14.44 -2.78
C HIS A 89 -3.29 13.62 -3.92
N VAL A 90 -4.38 12.88 -3.67
CA VAL A 90 -5.03 12.03 -4.70
C VAL A 90 -5.54 12.90 -5.86
N THR A 91 -6.14 14.06 -5.59
CA THR A 91 -6.61 14.95 -6.66
C THR A 91 -5.46 15.48 -7.50
N ALA A 92 -4.34 15.85 -6.88
CA ALA A 92 -3.15 16.35 -7.56
C ALA A 92 -2.51 15.28 -8.47
N ILE A 93 -2.33 14.05 -7.96
CA ILE A 93 -1.76 12.95 -8.76
C ILE A 93 -2.68 12.56 -9.92
N CYS A 94 -4.00 12.52 -9.72
CA CYS A 94 -4.96 12.25 -10.79
C CYS A 94 -4.92 13.33 -11.88
N LYS A 95 -4.82 14.61 -11.51
CA LYS A 95 -4.67 15.72 -12.47
C LYS A 95 -3.37 15.57 -13.28
N LYS A 96 -2.25 15.32 -12.61
CA LYS A 96 -0.94 15.10 -13.26
C LYS A 96 -0.95 13.89 -14.18
N ALA A 97 -1.58 12.80 -13.74
CA ALA A 97 -1.71 11.56 -14.50
C ALA A 97 -2.59 11.75 -15.75
N ASN A 98 -3.71 12.46 -15.66
CA ASN A 98 -4.55 12.75 -16.83
C ASN A 98 -3.82 13.59 -17.89
N LYS A 99 -3.04 14.60 -17.48
CA LYS A 99 -2.22 15.40 -18.42
C LYS A 99 -1.20 14.52 -19.13
N MET A 100 -0.49 13.68 -18.38
CA MET A 100 0.50 12.75 -18.93
C MET A 100 -0.16 11.67 -19.82
N LEU A 101 -1.35 11.19 -19.44
CA LEU A 101 -2.12 10.24 -20.23
C LEU A 101 -2.46 10.80 -21.61
N GLY A 102 -2.90 12.06 -21.70
CA GLY A 102 -3.15 12.70 -23.00
C GLY A 102 -1.90 12.87 -23.86
N PHE A 103 -0.72 13.04 -23.24
CA PHE A 103 0.55 13.03 -23.96
C PHE A 103 0.89 11.62 -24.47
N VAL A 104 0.78 10.59 -23.62
CA VAL A 104 1.04 9.19 -23.99
C VAL A 104 0.11 8.73 -25.10
N MET A 105 -1.20 8.99 -25.01
CA MET A 105 -2.17 8.58 -26.04
C MET A 105 -1.91 9.22 -27.41
N ARG A 106 -1.44 10.48 -27.44
CA ARG A 106 -1.09 11.17 -28.69
C ARG A 106 0.23 10.66 -29.25
N THR A 107 1.25 10.52 -28.41
CA THR A 107 2.58 10.07 -28.85
C THR A 107 2.55 8.61 -29.29
N SER A 108 1.68 7.79 -28.69
CA SER A 108 1.54 6.38 -29.03
C SER A 108 0.42 6.08 -30.01
N SER A 109 -0.22 7.08 -30.63
CA SER A 109 -1.27 6.85 -31.63
C SER A 109 -0.74 6.12 -32.86
N GLU A 110 0.46 6.49 -33.31
CA GLU A 110 1.06 5.97 -34.56
C GLU A 110 1.72 4.59 -34.39
N PHE A 111 1.96 4.13 -33.15
CA PHE A 111 2.58 2.82 -32.94
C PHE A 111 1.59 1.68 -33.18
N ASN A 112 1.87 0.76 -34.10
CA ASN A 112 1.01 -0.41 -34.32
C ASN A 112 1.06 -1.43 -33.17
N ASN A 113 2.17 -1.44 -32.41
CA ASN A 113 2.33 -2.34 -31.27
C ASN A 113 1.63 -1.79 -30.02
N LEU A 114 0.53 -2.43 -29.61
CA LEU A 114 -0.23 -2.08 -28.41
C LEU A 114 0.58 -2.20 -27.11
N GLY A 115 1.54 -3.13 -27.07
CA GLY A 115 2.43 -3.34 -25.92
C GLY A 115 3.26 -2.10 -25.61
N VAL A 116 3.68 -1.33 -26.63
CA VAL A 116 4.43 -0.08 -26.43
C VAL A 116 3.57 0.94 -25.68
N ALA A 117 2.30 1.07 -26.04
CA ALA A 117 1.40 1.98 -25.34
C ALA A 117 1.15 1.54 -23.88
N THR A 118 1.03 0.24 -23.63
CA THR A 118 0.92 -0.33 -22.28
C THR A 118 2.18 -0.06 -21.45
N VAL A 119 3.38 -0.24 -22.02
CA VAL A 119 4.65 0.06 -21.36
C VAL A 119 4.73 1.55 -21.01
N LEU A 120 4.38 2.45 -21.94
CA LEU A 120 4.37 3.89 -21.68
C LEU A 120 3.35 4.27 -20.59
N TYR A 121 2.17 3.66 -20.60
CA TYR A 121 1.19 3.85 -19.54
C TYR A 121 1.74 3.40 -18.18
N ASN A 122 2.35 2.23 -18.12
CA ASN A 122 2.94 1.68 -16.91
C ASN A 122 4.06 2.57 -16.37
N ALA A 123 4.96 3.01 -17.24
CA ALA A 123 6.12 3.82 -16.88
C ALA A 123 5.77 5.24 -16.43
N TYR A 124 4.81 5.91 -17.08
CA TYR A 124 4.54 7.34 -16.85
C TYR A 124 3.29 7.64 -16.03
N ILE A 125 2.28 6.78 -16.10
CA ILE A 125 0.99 6.97 -15.43
C ILE A 125 0.89 6.04 -14.22
N ARG A 126 0.98 4.72 -14.41
CA ARG A 126 0.81 3.74 -13.32
C ARG A 126 1.82 3.96 -12.20
N SER A 127 3.09 4.17 -12.54
CA SER A 127 4.15 4.51 -11.58
C SER A 127 3.78 5.67 -10.65
N LYS A 128 3.14 6.73 -11.18
CA LYS A 128 2.72 7.90 -10.40
C LYS A 128 1.47 7.65 -9.56
N LEU A 129 0.55 6.80 -10.04
CA LEU A 129 -0.68 6.46 -9.34
C LEU A 129 -0.48 5.42 -8.23
N GLU A 130 0.61 4.66 -8.29
CA GLU A 130 0.93 3.61 -7.30
C GLU A 130 2.04 4.02 -6.33
N TYR A 131 2.88 5.00 -6.70
CA TYR A 131 3.91 5.52 -5.80
C TYR A 131 3.30 6.00 -4.48
N GLY A 132 3.82 5.53 -3.35
CA GLY A 132 3.28 5.92 -2.04
C GLY A 132 2.04 5.13 -1.60
N GLY A 133 1.46 4.27 -2.45
CA GLY A 133 0.11 3.74 -2.28
C GLY A 133 -0.14 3.04 -0.94
N ILE A 134 0.87 2.37 -0.39
CA ILE A 134 0.80 1.71 0.94
C ILE A 134 0.39 2.71 2.03
N VAL A 135 0.90 3.95 1.96
CA VAL A 135 0.66 5.03 2.91
C VAL A 135 -0.69 5.71 2.65
N TRP A 136 -0.89 6.20 1.43
CA TRP A 136 -1.99 7.14 1.16
C TRP A 136 -3.25 6.50 0.58
N ALA A 137 -3.22 5.20 0.21
CA ALA A 137 -4.33 4.57 -0.54
C ALA A 137 -5.67 4.93 0.09
N PRO A 138 -6.60 5.54 -0.69
CA PRO A 138 -7.80 6.12 -0.14
C PRO A 138 -8.75 5.02 0.33
N SER A 139 -9.35 5.21 1.49
CA SER A 139 -10.47 4.39 1.97
C SER A 139 -11.79 4.78 1.33
N GLU A 140 -11.95 6.06 0.99
CA GLU A 140 -13.20 6.58 0.43
C GLU A 140 -13.35 6.23 -1.05
N GLU A 141 -14.53 5.71 -1.41
CA GLU A 141 -14.82 5.23 -2.75
C GLU A 141 -14.73 6.34 -3.81
N LYS A 142 -15.06 7.60 -3.47
CA LYS A 142 -14.91 8.75 -4.36
C LYS A 142 -13.50 8.87 -4.95
N TYR A 143 -12.47 8.74 -4.11
CA TYR A 143 -11.08 8.85 -4.54
C TYR A 143 -10.59 7.58 -5.25
N ASN A 144 -11.08 6.41 -4.86
CA ASN A 144 -10.85 5.17 -5.61
C ASN A 144 -11.41 5.26 -7.04
N ILE A 145 -12.66 5.71 -7.21
CA ILE A 145 -13.28 5.96 -8.51
C ILE A 145 -12.46 6.97 -9.32
N MET A 146 -11.94 8.02 -8.69
CA MET A 146 -11.15 9.04 -9.37
C MET A 146 -9.83 8.49 -9.93
N LEU A 147 -9.16 7.59 -9.20
CA LEU A 147 -7.98 6.86 -9.68
C LEU A 147 -8.36 5.94 -10.84
N GLU A 148 -9.40 5.12 -10.65
CA GLU A 148 -9.87 4.18 -11.68
C GLU A 148 -10.28 4.90 -12.97
N ARG A 149 -10.86 6.11 -12.88
CA ARG A 149 -11.20 6.92 -14.07
C ARG A 149 -9.98 7.21 -14.95
N VAL A 150 -8.79 7.37 -14.39
CA VAL A 150 -7.57 7.58 -15.18
C VAL A 150 -7.26 6.32 -16.00
N GLN A 151 -7.26 5.15 -15.35
CA GLN A 151 -7.02 3.89 -16.03
C GLN A 151 -8.12 3.55 -17.04
N ARG A 152 -9.39 3.80 -16.71
CA ARG A 152 -10.53 3.54 -17.61
C ARG A 152 -10.42 4.31 -18.93
N LYS A 153 -9.92 5.56 -18.89
CA LYS A 153 -9.66 6.33 -20.11
C LYS A 153 -8.62 5.65 -20.99
N PHE A 154 -7.51 5.21 -20.39
CA PHE A 154 -6.48 4.47 -21.10
C PHE A 154 -7.01 3.15 -21.67
N ALA A 155 -7.72 2.36 -20.85
CA ALA A 155 -8.29 1.08 -21.25
C ALA A 155 -9.25 1.21 -22.44
N ARG A 156 -10.15 2.20 -22.44
CA ARG A 156 -11.07 2.45 -23.55
C ARG A 156 -10.34 2.88 -24.83
N TRP A 157 -9.29 3.69 -24.70
CA TRP A 157 -8.46 4.09 -25.84
C TRP A 157 -7.71 2.88 -26.43
N LEU A 158 -7.11 2.06 -25.56
CA LEU A 158 -6.38 0.86 -25.97
C LEU A 158 -7.33 -0.17 -26.60
N TYR A 159 -8.54 -0.31 -26.04
CA TYR A 159 -9.59 -1.16 -26.60
C TYR A 159 -9.98 -0.71 -28.01
N LYS A 160 -10.23 0.59 -28.22
CA LYS A 160 -10.52 1.13 -29.56
C LYS A 160 -9.38 0.83 -30.53
N LYS A 161 -8.13 0.95 -30.08
CA LYS A 161 -6.97 0.66 -30.90
C LYS A 161 -6.83 -0.84 -31.24
N ARG A 162 -7.20 -1.73 -30.31
CA ARG A 162 -7.15 -3.19 -30.49
C ARG A 162 -8.28 -3.74 -31.36
N TYR A 163 -9.50 -3.23 -31.21
CA TYR A 163 -10.71 -3.78 -31.83
C TYR A 163 -11.34 -2.90 -32.90
N GLY A 164 -10.85 -1.67 -33.10
CA GLY A 164 -11.31 -0.75 -34.15
C GLY A 164 -12.56 0.07 -33.80
N TYR A 165 -13.26 -0.22 -32.70
CA TYR A 165 -14.46 0.51 -32.29
C TYR A 165 -14.44 0.93 -30.82
N TYR A 166 -15.21 1.96 -30.48
CA TYR A 166 -15.27 2.49 -29.11
C TYR A 166 -16.30 1.73 -28.25
N PRO A 167 -15.95 1.29 -27.03
CA PRO A 167 -16.82 0.43 -26.22
C PRO A 167 -17.85 1.23 -25.42
N TYR A 168 -18.89 1.76 -26.08
CA TYR A 168 -19.90 2.61 -25.42
C TYR A 168 -20.74 1.86 -24.37
N LEU A 169 -21.17 0.64 -24.69
CA LEU A 169 -22.11 -0.13 -23.87
C LEU A 169 -21.42 -1.08 -22.87
N TYR A 170 -20.12 -1.28 -22.98
CA TYR A 170 -19.41 -2.25 -22.13
C TYR A 170 -19.07 -1.67 -20.75
N PRO A 171 -19.30 -2.46 -19.67
CA PRO A 171 -18.82 -2.12 -18.33
C PRO A 171 -17.31 -1.88 -18.31
N SER A 172 -16.87 -0.95 -17.47
CA SER A 172 -15.46 -0.55 -17.44
C SER A 172 -14.52 -1.67 -16.98
N SER A 173 -14.98 -2.57 -16.11
CA SER A 173 -14.25 -3.77 -15.68
C SER A 173 -14.03 -4.74 -16.83
N PHE A 174 -15.07 -4.99 -17.63
CA PHE A 174 -14.99 -5.83 -18.83
C PHE A 174 -13.99 -5.27 -19.84
N VAL A 175 -14.06 -3.97 -20.15
CA VAL A 175 -13.12 -3.31 -21.07
C VAL A 175 -11.68 -3.43 -20.58
N ALA A 176 -11.44 -3.23 -19.29
CA ALA A 176 -10.11 -3.38 -18.70
C ALA A 176 -9.57 -4.81 -18.81
N GLY A 177 -10.41 -5.81 -18.58
CA GLY A 177 -10.06 -7.23 -18.77
C GLY A 177 -9.68 -7.57 -20.22
N MET A 178 -10.40 -7.03 -21.21
CA MET A 178 -10.12 -7.26 -22.64
C MET A 178 -8.80 -6.65 -23.12
N VAL A 179 -8.21 -5.73 -22.36
CA VAL A 179 -6.91 -5.12 -22.65
C VAL A 179 -5.85 -5.50 -21.63
N ASP A 180 -6.10 -6.58 -20.86
CA ASP A 180 -5.14 -7.16 -19.91
C ASP A 180 -4.70 -6.17 -18.82
N LEU A 181 -5.62 -5.29 -18.39
CA LEU A 181 -5.39 -4.31 -17.32
C LEU A 181 -6.16 -4.68 -16.03
N GLU A 182 -5.40 -4.99 -14.98
CA GLU A 182 -5.92 -5.14 -13.62
C GLU A 182 -6.36 -3.80 -13.04
N THR A 183 -7.39 -3.80 -12.17
CA THR A 183 -7.82 -2.57 -11.48
C THR A 183 -6.70 -1.99 -10.60
N LEU A 184 -6.62 -0.66 -10.51
CA LEU A 184 -5.62 -0.03 -9.64
C LEU A 184 -5.91 -0.34 -8.16
N LYS A 185 -7.18 -0.54 -7.78
CA LYS A 185 -7.57 -0.99 -6.44
C LYS A 185 -6.96 -2.35 -6.10
N PHE A 186 -7.09 -3.33 -7.00
CA PHE A 186 -6.47 -4.66 -6.85
C PHE A 186 -4.98 -4.54 -6.55
N ARG A 187 -4.27 -3.77 -7.38
CA ARG A 187 -2.81 -3.61 -7.29
C ARG A 187 -2.36 -2.97 -5.97
N ARG A 188 -3.07 -1.93 -5.50
CA ARG A 188 -2.76 -1.30 -4.20
C ARG A 188 -2.97 -2.25 -3.01
N VAL A 189 -4.00 -3.11 -3.06
CA VAL A 189 -4.26 -4.11 -2.02
C VAL A 189 -3.13 -5.14 -1.99
N VAL A 190 -2.74 -5.68 -3.15
CA VAL A 190 -1.60 -6.61 -3.27
C VAL A 190 -0.32 -5.95 -2.75
N GLN A 191 -0.01 -4.73 -3.19
CA GLN A 191 1.17 -3.98 -2.73
C GLN A 191 1.18 -3.80 -1.20
N THR A 192 0.02 -3.55 -0.60
CA THR A 192 -0.11 -3.41 0.86
C THR A 192 0.23 -4.73 1.57
N ILE A 193 -0.38 -5.84 1.15
CA ILE A 193 -0.15 -7.15 1.78
C ILE A 193 1.31 -7.58 1.60
N VAL A 194 1.82 -7.54 0.37
CA VAL A 194 3.20 -7.94 0.03
C VAL A 194 4.23 -7.11 0.80
N HIS A 195 4.01 -5.81 0.98
CA HIS A 195 4.91 -4.98 1.76
C HIS A 195 4.99 -5.42 3.22
N TYR A 196 3.86 -5.72 3.86
CA TYR A 196 3.86 -6.19 5.25
C TYR A 196 4.45 -7.59 5.40
N LEU A 197 4.16 -8.51 4.47
CA LEU A 197 4.82 -9.81 4.43
C LEU A 197 6.34 -9.67 4.22
N SER A 198 6.78 -8.70 3.41
CA SER A 198 8.21 -8.45 3.20
C SER A 198 8.91 -7.96 4.47
N ILE A 199 8.20 -7.25 5.35
CA ILE A 199 8.70 -6.85 6.67
C ILE A 199 8.79 -8.07 7.59
N VAL A 200 7.75 -8.92 7.62
CA VAL A 200 7.72 -10.15 8.44
C VAL A 200 8.83 -11.13 8.04
N HIS A 201 9.13 -11.26 6.75
CA HIS A 201 10.20 -12.12 6.23
C HIS A 201 11.59 -11.46 6.19
N HIS A 202 11.77 -10.32 6.87
CA HIS A 202 13.04 -9.58 6.92
C HIS A 202 13.63 -9.22 5.55
N LYS A 203 12.78 -9.08 4.52
CA LYS A 203 13.17 -8.55 3.19
C LYS A 203 13.26 -7.04 3.20
N VAL A 204 12.48 -6.40 4.08
CA VAL A 204 12.49 -4.95 4.31
C VAL A 204 12.75 -4.70 5.78
N ASP A 205 13.79 -3.94 6.08
CA ASP A 205 14.11 -3.55 7.45
C ASP A 205 13.24 -2.35 7.88
N ASN A 206 12.32 -2.60 8.81
CA ASN A 206 11.48 -1.58 9.43
C ASN A 206 11.06 -2.03 10.84
N PRO A 207 11.94 -1.86 11.86
CA PRO A 207 11.72 -2.40 13.19
C PRO A 207 10.50 -1.77 13.87
N THR A 208 10.17 -0.53 13.55
CA THR A 208 9.03 0.17 14.15
C THR A 208 7.69 -0.38 13.64
N VAL A 209 7.55 -0.61 12.33
CA VAL A 209 6.33 -1.22 11.78
C VAL A 209 6.25 -2.70 12.18
N LEU A 210 7.38 -3.41 12.19
CA LEU A 210 7.43 -4.79 12.69
C LEU A 210 6.95 -4.88 14.15
N GLY A 211 7.36 -3.96 15.02
CA GLY A 211 6.88 -3.90 16.41
C GLY A 211 5.38 -3.59 16.56
N MET A 212 4.71 -3.13 15.51
CA MET A 212 3.26 -2.93 15.46
C MET A 212 2.52 -4.18 14.96
N VAL A 213 3.20 -5.08 14.23
CA VAL A 213 2.68 -6.39 13.85
C VAL A 213 2.77 -7.31 15.07
N ARG A 214 1.73 -7.29 15.90
CA ARG A 214 1.66 -8.09 17.12
C ARG A 214 0.92 -9.40 16.86
N LEU A 215 1.37 -10.47 17.49
CA LEU A 215 0.66 -11.74 17.52
C LEU A 215 -0.48 -11.69 18.54
N LEU A 216 -1.62 -12.30 18.21
CA LEU A 216 -2.70 -12.53 19.16
C LEU A 216 -2.51 -13.90 19.81
N VAL A 217 -2.18 -13.90 21.10
CA VAL A 217 -2.12 -15.14 21.90
C VAL A 217 -3.54 -15.52 22.35
N PRO A 218 -4.06 -16.72 21.99
CA PRO A 218 -5.36 -17.18 22.44
C PRO A 218 -5.44 -17.27 23.97
N LYS A 219 -6.46 -16.64 24.58
CA LYS A 219 -6.60 -16.58 26.05
C LYS A 219 -7.23 -17.82 26.69
N ARG A 220 -7.91 -18.65 25.90
CA ARG A 220 -8.63 -19.85 26.38
C ARG A 220 -8.46 -20.96 25.36
N LEU A 221 -7.44 -21.78 25.55
CA LEU A 221 -7.37 -23.09 24.91
C LEU A 221 -8.10 -24.03 25.87
N ALA A 222 -9.14 -24.71 25.39
CA ALA A 222 -9.77 -25.75 26.19
C ALA A 222 -8.73 -26.86 26.40
N TRP A 223 -8.56 -27.30 27.64
CA TRP A 223 -7.63 -28.39 27.96
C TRP A 223 -8.45 -29.65 28.28
N ASN A 224 -8.12 -30.77 27.66
CA ASN A 224 -8.66 -32.09 27.99
C ASN A 224 -7.54 -33.04 28.42
N GLU A 225 -7.90 -34.27 28.80
CA GLU A 225 -6.94 -35.28 29.27
C GLU A 225 -5.87 -35.64 28.22
N GLN A 226 -6.08 -35.32 26.94
CA GLN A 226 -5.11 -35.49 25.86
C GLN A 226 -4.34 -34.21 25.48
N GLY A 227 -4.52 -33.09 26.21
CA GLY A 227 -3.81 -31.83 26.03
C GLY A 227 -4.68 -30.65 25.61
N THR A 228 -4.09 -29.65 24.95
CA THR A 228 -4.85 -28.50 24.41
C THR A 228 -5.73 -28.92 23.25
N VAL A 229 -7.04 -28.74 23.39
CA VAL A 229 -8.04 -28.91 22.35
C VAL A 229 -7.97 -27.72 21.40
N ALA A 230 -7.73 -28.00 20.12
CA ALA A 230 -7.79 -26.99 19.08
C ALA A 230 -9.19 -26.36 19.03
N PRO A 231 -9.32 -25.02 19.03
CA PRO A 231 -10.63 -24.38 18.94
C PRO A 231 -11.31 -24.71 17.60
N ARG A 232 -12.65 -24.83 17.60
CA ARG A 232 -13.47 -25.10 16.38
C ARG A 232 -13.26 -24.10 15.25
N ARG A 233 -12.80 -22.88 15.56
CA ARG A 233 -12.40 -21.86 14.58
C ARG A 233 -10.96 -21.49 14.86
N ARG A 234 -10.15 -21.38 13.80
CA ARG A 234 -8.76 -20.91 13.92
C ARG A 234 -8.78 -19.54 14.62
N PRO A 235 -8.08 -19.38 15.75
CA PRO A 235 -8.01 -18.08 16.40
C PRO A 235 -7.26 -17.13 15.45
N ARG A 236 -7.59 -15.83 15.53
CA ARG A 236 -6.84 -14.81 14.78
C ARG A 236 -5.36 -14.93 15.12
N LEU A 237 -4.50 -14.86 14.11
CA LEU A 237 -3.05 -14.98 14.29
C LEU A 237 -2.46 -13.65 14.74
N LEU A 238 -2.84 -12.58 14.07
CA LEU A 238 -2.39 -11.22 14.30
C LEU A 238 -3.38 -10.49 15.20
N TRP A 239 -2.83 -9.70 16.11
CA TRP A 239 -3.59 -8.77 16.91
C TRP A 239 -4.05 -7.61 16.02
N TRP A 240 -5.35 -7.58 15.75
CA TRP A 240 -6.00 -6.50 15.02
C TRP A 240 -6.55 -5.45 16.00
N PRO A 241 -6.13 -4.17 15.93
CA PRO A 241 -6.60 -3.14 16.83
C PRO A 241 -8.07 -2.80 16.60
N GLN A 242 -8.88 -2.79 17.66
CA GLN A 242 -10.20 -2.16 17.62
C GLN A 242 -10.04 -0.64 17.61
N THR A 243 -10.65 0.02 16.63
CA THR A 243 -10.55 1.47 16.43
C THR A 243 -11.94 2.10 16.47
N ARG A 244 -12.03 3.32 17.03
CA ARG A 244 -13.32 4.04 17.18
C ARG A 244 -13.64 4.95 16.00
N THR A 245 -12.68 5.21 15.12
CA THR A 245 -12.79 6.15 14.01
C THR A 245 -12.44 5.47 12.70
N ASN A 246 -13.17 5.80 11.63
CA ASN A 246 -12.87 5.32 10.28
C ASN A 246 -11.45 5.66 9.83
N TYR A 247 -10.92 6.82 10.24
CA TYR A 247 -9.54 7.20 9.93
C TYR A 247 -8.52 6.19 10.48
N ALA A 248 -8.61 5.86 11.77
CA ALA A 248 -7.73 4.87 12.39
C ALA A 248 -7.97 3.44 11.87
N LEU A 249 -9.20 3.09 11.52
CA LEU A 249 -9.53 1.79 10.91
C LEU A 249 -8.81 1.61 9.56
N HIS A 250 -8.73 2.68 8.78
CA HIS A 250 -8.11 2.68 7.46
C HIS A 250 -6.65 3.11 7.45
N ALA A 251 -6.03 3.27 8.63
CA ALA A 251 -4.60 3.52 8.73
C ALA A 251 -3.81 2.38 8.05
N PRO A 252 -2.66 2.67 7.43
CA PRO A 252 -1.91 1.70 6.61
C PRO A 252 -1.68 0.35 7.28
N THR A 253 -1.18 0.35 8.53
CA THR A 253 -0.90 -0.87 9.29
C THR A 253 -2.15 -1.60 9.70
N VAL A 254 -3.17 -0.87 10.15
CA VAL A 254 -4.43 -1.48 10.56
C VAL A 254 -4.98 -2.20 9.35
N ARG A 255 -5.26 -1.50 8.24
CA ARG A 255 -5.73 -2.09 6.99
C ARG A 255 -4.91 -3.29 6.52
N ALA A 256 -3.58 -3.21 6.54
CA ALA A 256 -2.72 -4.31 6.09
C ALA A 256 -2.89 -5.58 6.93
N LEU A 257 -2.89 -5.46 8.27
CA LEU A 257 -3.02 -6.60 9.18
C LEU A 257 -4.31 -7.40 8.95
N GLY A 258 -5.39 -6.74 8.59
CA GLY A 258 -6.70 -7.37 8.40
C GLY A 258 -6.88 -7.95 7.04
N LEU A 259 -6.26 -7.36 6.02
CA LEU A 259 -6.14 -8.02 4.73
C LEU A 259 -5.34 -9.33 4.86
N ILE A 260 -4.28 -9.33 5.68
CA ILE A 260 -3.50 -10.53 5.98
C ILE A 260 -4.32 -11.52 6.81
N GLU A 261 -5.02 -11.09 7.87
CA GLU A 261 -5.90 -11.97 8.65
C GLU A 261 -7.01 -12.57 7.80
N ASP A 262 -7.66 -11.77 6.93
CA ASP A 262 -8.69 -12.25 6.01
C ASP A 262 -8.12 -13.28 5.02
N MET A 263 -6.86 -13.12 4.60
CA MET A 263 -6.17 -14.06 3.74
C MET A 263 -5.93 -15.39 4.47
N ILE A 264 -5.37 -15.34 5.68
CA ILE A 264 -5.10 -16.52 6.53
C ILE A 264 -6.39 -17.23 6.96
N ALA A 265 -7.47 -16.48 7.17
CA ALA A 265 -8.76 -17.04 7.57
C ALA A 265 -9.46 -17.80 6.43
N ARG A 266 -9.10 -17.52 5.17
CA ARG A 266 -9.69 -18.17 3.98
C ARG A 266 -8.87 -19.33 3.45
N ASP A 267 -7.56 -19.29 3.62
CA ASP A 267 -6.64 -20.35 3.19
C ASP A 267 -5.87 -20.89 4.41
N ASN A 268 -6.21 -22.11 4.80
CA ASN A 268 -5.64 -22.78 5.97
C ASN A 268 -4.18 -23.20 5.76
N ASP A 269 -3.75 -23.31 4.50
CA ASP A 269 -2.39 -23.76 4.14
C ASP A 269 -1.39 -22.60 4.14
N ILE A 270 -1.77 -21.41 4.62
CA ILE A 270 -0.89 -20.25 4.73
C ILE A 270 -0.23 -20.23 6.11
N ASP A 271 1.10 -20.28 6.09
CA ASP A 271 1.95 -19.93 7.22
C ASP A 271 2.83 -18.73 6.85
N ILE A 272 2.46 -17.54 7.37
CA ILE A 272 3.17 -16.28 7.07
C ILE A 272 4.60 -16.20 7.63
N PHE A 273 5.04 -17.18 8.43
CA PHE A 273 6.40 -17.23 8.98
C PHE A 273 7.27 -18.28 8.29
N ALA A 274 6.69 -19.45 8.02
CA ALA A 274 7.43 -20.58 7.45
C ALA A 274 7.41 -20.62 5.92
N ASP A 275 6.33 -20.14 5.29
CA ASP A 275 6.17 -20.25 3.85
C ASP A 275 7.20 -19.43 3.09
N HIS A 276 7.64 -19.95 1.93
CA HIS A 276 8.56 -19.21 1.08
C HIS A 276 7.89 -17.92 0.55
N PHE A 277 8.56 -16.78 0.68
CA PHE A 277 8.01 -15.46 0.32
C PHE A 277 7.39 -15.39 -1.09
N LYS A 278 7.99 -16.06 -2.09
CA LYS A 278 7.44 -16.12 -3.46
C LYS A 278 6.07 -16.83 -3.52
N MET A 279 5.89 -17.87 -2.72
CA MET A 279 4.61 -18.58 -2.63
C MET A 279 3.55 -17.68 -1.99
N LEU A 280 3.90 -16.96 -0.93
CA LEU A 280 2.98 -16.01 -0.29
C LEU A 280 2.55 -14.88 -1.22
N CYS A 281 3.44 -14.39 -2.08
CA CYS A 281 3.08 -13.41 -3.11
C CYS A 281 2.04 -13.98 -4.09
N ALA A 282 2.24 -15.21 -4.58
CA ALA A 282 1.29 -15.87 -5.48
C ALA A 282 -0.07 -16.17 -4.80
N LYS A 283 -0.04 -16.58 -3.53
CA LYS A 283 -1.27 -16.76 -2.73
C LYS A 283 -1.99 -15.44 -2.48
N THR A 284 -1.25 -14.34 -2.27
CA THR A 284 -1.82 -12.99 -2.14
C THR A 284 -2.58 -12.59 -3.41
N GLU A 285 -2.00 -12.80 -4.59
CA GLU A 285 -2.66 -12.50 -5.86
C GLU A 285 -3.95 -13.32 -6.02
N THR A 286 -3.89 -14.63 -5.73
CA THR A 286 -5.06 -15.52 -5.78
C THR A 286 -6.15 -15.07 -4.80
N PHE A 287 -5.78 -14.73 -3.57
CA PHE A 287 -6.69 -14.24 -2.54
C PHE A 287 -7.38 -12.94 -2.98
N VAL A 288 -6.61 -11.95 -3.45
CA VAL A 288 -7.17 -10.65 -3.84
C VAL A 288 -8.05 -10.79 -5.09
N ASN A 289 -7.70 -11.68 -6.02
CA ASN A 289 -8.52 -11.98 -7.20
C ASN A 289 -9.88 -12.53 -6.75
N ASN A 290 -9.89 -13.55 -5.90
CA ASN A 290 -11.12 -14.14 -5.38
C ASN A 290 -11.92 -13.12 -4.54
N TYR A 291 -11.26 -12.39 -3.65
CA TYR A 291 -11.88 -11.41 -2.75
C TYR A 291 -12.56 -10.27 -3.51
N LEU A 292 -11.91 -9.72 -4.54
CA LEU A 292 -12.50 -8.64 -5.34
C LEU A 292 -13.60 -9.14 -6.28
N ILE A 293 -13.50 -10.36 -6.81
CA ILE A 293 -14.57 -11.00 -7.58
C ILE A 293 -15.83 -11.17 -6.70
N PHE A 294 -15.69 -11.62 -5.45
CA PHE A 294 -16.84 -11.74 -4.53
C PHE A 294 -17.40 -10.39 -4.10
N SER A 295 -16.59 -9.34 -3.91
CA SER A 295 -17.09 -7.99 -3.61
C SER A 295 -17.81 -7.31 -4.79
N LEU A 296 -17.59 -7.80 -6.02
CA LEU A 296 -18.26 -7.34 -7.24
C LEU A 296 -19.53 -8.17 -7.54
N GLN A 297 -19.73 -9.32 -6.89
CA GLN A 297 -20.92 -10.16 -7.09
C GLN A 297 -22.19 -9.64 -6.40
N ASP A 298 -22.09 -8.63 -5.53
CA ASP A 298 -23.25 -7.87 -5.03
C ASP A 298 -23.83 -6.88 -6.06
N GLY A 299 -23.20 -6.74 -7.23
CA GLY A 299 -23.73 -6.04 -8.41
C GLY A 299 -23.73 -6.98 -9.60
N GLY A 300 -24.77 -7.82 -9.69
CA GLY A 300 -24.83 -9.01 -10.54
C GLY A 300 -24.23 -8.87 -11.94
N LEU A 301 -23.33 -9.78 -12.28
CA LEU A 301 -23.10 -10.38 -13.61
C LEU A 301 -22.24 -11.64 -13.40
N LYS A 302 -22.77 -12.81 -13.79
CA LYS A 302 -22.07 -14.10 -13.73
C LYS A 302 -20.95 -14.18 -14.79
N GLY A 303 -19.99 -15.05 -14.51
CA GLY A 303 -18.69 -15.24 -15.16
C GLY A 303 -18.61 -15.10 -16.68
N GLY A 304 -17.50 -14.51 -17.12
CA GLY A 304 -16.96 -14.66 -18.48
C GLY A 304 -15.61 -15.39 -18.40
N PRO A 305 -15.32 -16.35 -19.30
CA PRO A 305 -14.04 -17.05 -19.35
C PRO A 305 -13.00 -16.12 -19.98
N GLY A 306 -11.90 -15.81 -19.28
CA GLY A 306 -10.88 -14.95 -19.86
C GLY A 306 -9.79 -14.37 -18.95
N LEU A 307 -9.78 -14.64 -17.63
CA LEU A 307 -8.60 -14.40 -16.80
C LEU A 307 -7.77 -15.69 -16.69
N SER A 308 -7.23 -16.17 -17.80
CA SER A 308 -6.21 -17.21 -17.77
C SER A 308 -4.92 -16.66 -18.37
N LYS A 309 -3.87 -16.70 -17.53
CA LYS A 309 -2.48 -16.21 -17.72
C LYS A 309 -2.24 -14.77 -17.27
N LEU A 310 -2.25 -14.59 -15.95
CA LEU A 310 -1.44 -13.56 -15.31
C LEU A 310 0.04 -13.91 -15.53
N ASP A 311 0.80 -13.02 -16.15
CA ASP A 311 2.25 -13.14 -16.22
C ASP A 311 2.84 -12.80 -14.84
N THR A 312 2.90 -13.82 -13.98
CA THR A 312 3.59 -13.80 -12.68
C THR A 312 5.00 -13.21 -12.74
N SER A 313 5.59 -13.09 -13.93
CA SER A 313 6.90 -12.48 -14.15
C SER A 313 6.92 -10.95 -14.03
N GLU A 314 5.84 -10.21 -14.30
CA GLU A 314 5.86 -8.73 -14.19
C GLU A 314 5.79 -8.24 -12.75
N LEU A 315 4.96 -8.87 -11.91
CA LEU A 315 4.84 -8.53 -10.49
C LEU A 315 6.03 -9.09 -9.70
N ALA A 316 6.53 -10.28 -10.07
CA ALA A 316 7.80 -10.79 -9.56
C ALA A 316 9.00 -9.94 -10.02
N ARG A 317 9.02 -9.40 -11.26
CA ARG A 317 10.03 -8.42 -11.70
C ARG A 317 9.91 -7.13 -10.92
N TYR A 318 8.70 -6.60 -10.71
CA TYR A 318 8.50 -5.38 -9.93
C TYR A 318 8.91 -5.56 -8.45
N ILE A 319 8.59 -6.69 -7.83
CA ILE A 319 9.05 -7.04 -6.47
C ILE A 319 10.57 -7.28 -6.45
N HIS A 320 11.14 -7.91 -7.47
CA HIS A 320 12.59 -8.08 -7.62
C HIS A 320 13.32 -6.76 -7.92
N GLU A 321 12.72 -5.81 -8.64
CA GLU A 321 13.26 -4.48 -8.88
C GLU A 321 13.18 -3.60 -7.62
N LEU A 322 12.09 -3.71 -6.85
CA LEU A 322 11.91 -2.97 -5.61
C LEU A 322 12.73 -3.54 -4.43
N TYR A 323 12.96 -4.86 -4.40
CA TYR A 323 13.51 -5.55 -3.22
C TYR A 323 14.68 -6.52 -3.52
N GLY A 324 15.03 -6.77 -4.79
CA GLY A 324 16.04 -7.76 -5.21
C GLY A 324 17.49 -7.29 -5.19
N HIS A 325 17.77 -6.01 -4.91
CA HIS A 325 19.13 -5.46 -5.01
C HIS A 325 20.02 -5.56 -3.75
N HIS A 326 19.67 -6.36 -2.73
CA HIS A 326 20.45 -6.42 -1.48
C HIS A 326 21.25 -7.72 -1.23
N ARG A 327 21.65 -8.45 -2.27
CA ARG A 327 22.69 -9.48 -2.14
C ARG A 327 23.75 -9.35 -3.24
N ARG A 328 24.64 -8.37 -3.11
CA ARG A 328 26.01 -8.36 -3.65
C ARG A 328 26.73 -7.19 -2.95
N HIS A 329 27.94 -7.43 -2.48
CA HIS A 329 28.76 -6.60 -1.57
C HIS A 329 28.59 -6.87 -0.06
N SER A 330 28.95 -8.07 0.36
CA SER A 330 29.74 -8.27 1.58
C SER A 330 30.47 -9.63 1.51
N THR A 331 31.37 -9.79 0.54
CA THR A 331 32.44 -10.80 0.59
C THR A 331 33.75 -10.05 0.43
N GLY A 332 34.13 -9.32 1.49
CA GLY A 332 35.49 -8.83 1.64
C GLY A 332 36.34 -10.00 2.11
N SER A 333 37.27 -10.40 1.26
CA SER A 333 38.27 -11.42 1.56
C SER A 333 39.11 -10.99 2.76
N SER A 334 39.12 -11.79 3.81
CA SER A 334 40.23 -11.83 4.77
C SER A 334 41.04 -13.08 4.45
N GLY A 335 42.04 -12.92 3.58
CA GLY A 335 43.16 -13.87 3.50
C GLY A 335 44.10 -13.65 4.68
N PRO A 336 44.82 -14.70 5.14
CA PRO A 336 45.74 -14.57 6.25
C PRO A 336 47.03 -13.90 5.76
N GLN A 337 47.52 -12.90 6.51
CA GLN A 337 48.90 -12.45 6.42
C GLN A 337 49.47 -12.38 7.84
N ASN A 338 50.42 -13.30 8.05
CA ASN A 338 51.50 -13.41 9.04
C ASN A 338 51.19 -13.28 10.53
#